data_AF-A0A354GWU2-F1
#
_entry.id   AF-A0A354GWU2-F1
#
_cell.length_a   1.000
_cell.length_b   1.000
_cell.length_c   1.000
_cell.angle_alpha   90.00
_cell.angle_beta   90.00
_cell.angle_gamma   90.00
#
_symmetry.space_group_name_H-M   'P 1'
#
loop_
_entity.id
_entity.type
_entity.pdbx_description
1 polymer ?
#
loop_
_entity_poly.entity_id
_entity_poly.type
_entity_poly.pdbx_seq_one_letter_code
_entity_poly.pdbx_strand_id
1 'polypeptide(L)'
;MSRLIYRRGRENEKTFTPRPGIDTVGRPGQVPGLSTFETLSLRRGEVAQGIDVTLLQSPLQAIPDDIAKGGSPGHVSITPVDAAGKVDQQLLDEWAATCGQLLAHPLTSTTAQQS
;
A
#
# COMPACT_ATOMS: atom_id res chain seq x y z
N MET A 1 10.33 -10.76 -14.31
CA MET A 1 11.13 -10.58 -13.08
C MET A 1 10.16 -10.13 -12.01
N SER A 2 10.07 -10.84 -10.88
CA SER A 2 9.25 -10.41 -9.75
C SER A 2 9.81 -9.11 -9.17
N ARG A 3 8.92 -8.21 -8.73
CA ARG A 3 9.31 -6.98 -8.02
C ARG A 3 8.62 -7.00 -6.67
N LEU A 4 9.38 -7.38 -5.64
CA LEU A 4 8.89 -7.43 -4.27
C LEU A 4 9.01 -6.05 -3.61
N ILE A 5 7.94 -5.63 -2.94
CA ILE A 5 7.95 -4.56 -1.95
C ILE A 5 7.55 -5.15 -0.61
N TYR A 6 7.82 -4.44 0.48
CA TYR A 6 7.69 -4.98 1.82
C TYR A 6 6.81 -4.09 2.69
N ARG A 7 5.91 -4.73 3.43
CA ARG A 7 5.08 -4.10 4.46
C ARG A 7 5.47 -4.65 5.82
N ARG A 8 5.84 -3.76 6.75
CA ARG A 8 6.14 -4.14 8.13
C ARG A 8 4.84 -4.58 8.83
N GLY A 9 4.90 -5.70 9.54
CA GLY A 9 3.76 -6.24 10.30
C GLY A 9 3.50 -7.70 9.98
N ARG A 10 2.66 -8.32 10.80
CA ARG A 10 2.11 -9.67 10.54
C ARG A 10 1.02 -9.59 9.49
N GLU A 11 0.77 -10.69 8.80
CA GLU A 11 -0.36 -10.82 7.89
C GLU A 11 -1.69 -10.73 8.64
N ASN A 12 -2.36 -9.58 8.51
CA ASN A 12 -3.70 -9.34 9.03
C ASN A 12 -4.32 -8.14 8.30
N GLU A 13 -5.64 -8.00 8.41
CA GLU A 13 -6.43 -6.93 7.79
C GLU A 13 -5.79 -5.55 8.02
N LYS A 14 -5.53 -5.18 9.28
CA LYS A 14 -4.98 -3.88 9.63
C LYS A 14 -3.61 -3.58 8.99
N THR A 15 -2.76 -4.59 8.79
CA THR A 15 -1.46 -4.42 8.14
C THR A 15 -1.61 -4.09 6.65
N PHE A 16 -2.63 -4.65 6.01
CA PHE A 16 -2.89 -4.59 4.57
C PHE A 16 -4.00 -3.62 4.16
N THR A 17 -4.56 -2.85 5.10
CA THR A 17 -5.53 -1.79 4.84
C THR A 17 -4.91 -0.41 5.10
N PRO A 18 -5.02 0.55 4.18
CA PRO A 18 -4.58 1.93 4.42
C PRO A 18 -5.24 2.53 5.65
N ARG A 19 -4.52 3.37 6.39
CA ARG A 19 -5.03 4.07 7.57
C ARG A 19 -5.75 5.37 7.14
N PRO A 20 -7.01 5.59 7.57
CA PRO A 20 -7.73 6.83 7.33
C PRO A 20 -6.94 8.06 7.79
N GLY A 21 -6.86 9.09 6.95
CA GLY A 21 -6.21 10.37 7.28
C GLY A 21 -4.68 10.33 7.36
N ILE A 22 -4.06 9.14 7.30
CA ILE A 22 -2.60 8.98 7.27
C ILE A 22 -2.16 8.51 5.90
N ASP A 23 -2.71 7.40 5.44
CA ASP A 23 -2.36 6.78 4.17
C ASP A 23 -3.26 7.32 3.04
N THR A 24 -4.43 7.89 3.36
CA THR A 24 -5.32 8.53 2.37
C THR A 24 -4.95 9.96 2.00
N VAL A 25 -3.96 10.54 2.70
CA VAL A 25 -3.50 11.92 2.48
C VAL A 25 -2.06 11.88 1.97
N GLY A 26 -1.87 12.25 0.71
CA GLY A 26 -0.54 12.35 0.12
C GLY A 26 0.29 13.47 0.76
N ARG A 27 1.61 13.33 0.72
CA ARG A 27 2.58 14.38 1.05
C ARG A 27 3.30 14.83 -0.22
N PRO A 28 4.03 15.96 -0.22
CA PRO A 28 4.84 16.33 -1.38
C PRO A 28 5.73 15.16 -1.85
N GLY A 29 5.57 14.77 -3.12
CA GLY A 29 6.27 13.63 -3.72
C GLY A 29 5.78 12.25 -3.30
N GLN A 30 4.74 12.13 -2.49
CA GLN A 30 4.14 10.85 -2.10
C GLN A 30 2.73 10.70 -2.67
N VAL A 31 2.42 9.51 -3.17
CA VAL A 31 1.07 9.14 -3.59
C VAL A 31 0.32 8.57 -2.39
N PRO A 32 -0.94 8.98 -2.11
CA PRO A 32 -1.73 8.36 -1.06
C PRO A 32 -1.97 6.87 -1.39
N GLY A 33 -2.00 6.02 -0.37
CA GLY A 33 -2.12 4.57 -0.50
C GLY A 33 -1.46 3.81 0.64
N LEU A 34 -1.61 2.49 0.62
CA LEU A 34 -0.96 1.59 1.59
C LEU A 34 0.57 1.71 1.47
N SER A 35 1.19 2.21 2.55
CA SER A 35 2.63 2.47 2.61
C SER A 35 3.47 1.19 2.68
N THR A 36 4.37 1.02 1.72
CA THR A 36 5.31 -0.11 1.60
C THR A 36 6.70 0.39 1.21
N PHE A 37 7.69 -0.51 1.20
CA PHE A 37 9.08 -0.15 0.91
C PHE A 37 9.77 -1.20 0.05
N GLU A 38 10.62 -0.78 -0.88
CA GLU A 38 11.45 -1.68 -1.69
C GLU A 38 12.45 -2.48 -0.84
N THR A 39 12.85 -1.94 0.31
CA THR A 39 13.68 -2.62 1.29
C THR A 39 13.22 -2.29 2.71
N LEU A 40 13.36 -3.24 3.64
CA LEU A 40 13.09 -3.02 5.06
C LEU A 40 14.23 -3.57 5.91
N SER A 41 14.69 -2.78 6.86
CA SER A 41 15.51 -3.26 7.97
C SER A 41 14.63 -3.64 9.15
N LEU A 42 14.64 -4.92 9.53
CA LEU A 42 13.89 -5.46 10.66
C LEU A 42 14.79 -5.63 11.87
N ARG A 43 14.28 -5.28 13.05
CA ARG A 43 14.91 -5.59 14.34
C ARG A 43 14.55 -7.01 14.77
N ARG A 44 15.30 -7.57 15.73
CA ARG A 44 15.01 -8.90 16.29
C ARG A 44 13.57 -8.97 16.79
N GLY A 45 12.79 -9.91 16.25
CA GLY A 45 11.39 -10.13 16.61
C GLY A 45 10.38 -9.36 15.75
N GLU A 46 10.82 -8.44 14.88
CA GLU A 46 9.95 -7.83 13.87
C GLU A 46 9.76 -8.77 12.68
N VAL A 47 8.61 -8.64 12.02
CA VAL A 47 8.27 -9.37 10.79
C VAL A 47 7.80 -8.39 9.73
N ALA A 48 7.93 -8.78 8.47
CA ALA A 48 7.37 -8.09 7.32
C ALA A 48 6.77 -9.11 6.36
N GLN A 49 5.84 -8.61 5.55
CA GLN A 49 5.27 -9.34 4.42
C GLN A 49 5.93 -8.81 3.15
N GLY A 50 6.38 -9.71 2.28
CA GLY A 50 6.68 -9.34 0.89
C GLY A 50 5.37 -9.11 0.16
N ILE A 51 5.36 -8.39 -0.94
CA ILE A 51 4.20 -8.25 -1.82
C ILE A 51 4.76 -8.25 -3.23
N ASP A 52 4.39 -9.23 -4.06
CA ASP A 52 4.78 -9.23 -5.47
C ASP A 52 3.86 -8.30 -6.26
N VAL A 53 4.37 -7.13 -6.62
CA VAL A 53 3.60 -6.10 -7.32
C VAL A 53 3.19 -6.53 -8.74
N THR A 54 3.80 -7.59 -9.27
CA THR A 54 3.40 -8.17 -10.57
C THR A 54 2.11 -8.98 -10.49
N LEU A 55 1.68 -9.34 -9.28
CA LEU A 55 0.42 -10.04 -8.99
C LEU A 55 -0.71 -9.09 -8.59
N LEU A 56 -0.44 -7.78 -8.49
CA LEU A 56 -1.46 -6.77 -8.20
C LEU A 56 -2.58 -6.81 -9.25
N GLN A 57 -3.81 -7.04 -8.78
CA GLN A 57 -4.99 -7.01 -9.61
C GLN A 57 -5.57 -5.59 -9.67
N SER A 58 -6.14 -5.23 -10.81
CA SER A 58 -6.90 -3.99 -10.97
C SER A 58 -7.98 -3.88 -9.87
N PRO A 59 -8.19 -2.70 -9.26
CA PRO A 59 -7.64 -1.39 -9.63
C PRO A 59 -6.30 -1.03 -8.96
N LEU A 60 -5.63 -1.96 -8.28
CA LEU A 60 -4.43 -1.63 -7.50
C LEU A 60 -3.19 -1.44 -8.37
N GLN A 61 -2.40 -0.42 -8.02
CA GLN A 61 -1.07 -0.20 -8.56
C GLN A 61 -0.07 0.16 -7.45
N ALA A 62 1.17 -0.29 -7.62
CA ALA A 62 2.29 0.11 -6.78
C ALA A 62 3.03 1.29 -7.44
N ILE A 63 2.97 2.47 -6.79
CA ILE A 63 3.53 3.71 -7.32
C ILE A 63 4.66 4.17 -6.38
N PRO A 64 5.92 4.28 -6.87
CA PRO A 64 7.03 4.78 -6.07
C PRO A 64 6.88 6.29 -5.82
N ASP A 65 7.44 6.74 -4.71
CA ASP A 65 7.55 8.16 -4.40
C ASP A 65 8.39 8.94 -5.44
N ASP A 66 7.99 10.19 -5.70
CA ASP A 66 8.75 11.17 -6.47
C ASP A 66 9.73 11.92 -5.55
N ILE A 67 10.98 11.43 -5.52
CA ILE A 67 12.06 11.97 -4.68
C ILE A 67 12.34 13.44 -5.02
N ALA A 68 12.20 13.85 -6.29
CA ALA A 68 12.46 15.22 -6.71
C ALA A 68 11.45 16.23 -6.13
N LYS A 69 10.30 15.75 -5.65
CA LYS A 69 9.24 16.55 -5.03
C LYS A 69 9.13 16.36 -3.52
N GLY A 70 10.12 15.72 -2.88
CA GLY A 70 10.15 15.50 -1.44
C GLY A 70 9.65 14.13 -0.98
N GLY A 71 9.44 13.20 -1.91
CA GLY A 71 9.14 11.80 -1.60
C GLY A 71 10.31 11.07 -0.94
N SER A 72 10.03 9.92 -0.33
CA SER A 72 11.04 9.13 0.39
C SER A 72 11.66 8.06 -0.53
N PRO A 73 12.99 8.01 -0.69
CA PRO A 73 13.63 6.97 -1.49
C PRO A 73 13.24 5.56 -1.04
N GLY A 74 12.86 4.70 -1.99
CA GLY A 74 12.45 3.32 -1.74
C GLY A 74 11.07 3.18 -1.11
N HIS A 75 10.32 4.26 -0.86
CA HIS A 75 8.91 4.17 -0.47
C HIS A 75 8.03 3.95 -1.70
N VAL A 76 7.03 3.09 -1.54
CA VAL A 76 6.07 2.72 -2.59
C VAL A 76 4.68 2.68 -1.97
N SER A 77 3.72 3.32 -2.61
CA SER A 77 2.31 3.27 -2.22
C SER A 77 1.57 2.26 -3.08
N ILE A 78 0.83 1.34 -2.46
CA ILE A 78 -0.18 0.54 -3.16
C ILE A 78 -1.52 1.29 -3.05
N THR A 79 -2.10 1.66 -4.19
CA THR A 79 -3.34 2.47 -4.23
C THR A 79 -4.25 2.02 -5.36
N PRO A 80 -5.59 2.12 -5.22
CA PRO A 80 -6.48 2.02 -6.36
C PRO A 80 -6.25 3.20 -7.31
N VAL A 81 -6.33 2.93 -8.61
CA VAL A 81 -6.29 3.94 -9.67
C VAL A 81 -7.50 3.84 -10.59
N ASP A 82 -7.89 4.97 -11.16
CA ASP A 82 -8.92 5.07 -12.18
C ASP A 82 -8.42 4.60 -13.57
N ALA A 83 -9.31 4.61 -14.56
CA ALA A 83 -8.97 4.24 -15.94
C ALA A 83 -7.91 5.16 -16.60
N ALA A 84 -7.67 6.35 -16.06
CA ALA A 84 -6.63 7.28 -16.50
C ALA A 84 -5.30 7.08 -15.74
N GLY A 85 -5.23 6.10 -14.83
CA GLY A 85 -4.05 5.82 -14.00
C GLY A 85 -3.84 6.84 -12.89
N LYS A 86 -4.85 7.65 -12.55
CA LYS A 86 -4.81 8.57 -11.41
C LYS A 86 -5.35 7.86 -10.18
N VAL A 87 -4.92 8.27 -8.98
CA VAL A 87 -5.48 7.76 -7.73
C VAL A 87 -7.00 7.89 -7.72
N ASP A 88 -7.69 6.78 -7.52
CA ASP A 88 -9.11 6.79 -7.21
C ASP A 88 -9.27 7.10 -5.71
N GLN A 89 -9.39 8.39 -5.40
CA GLN A 89 -9.44 8.85 -4.01
C GLN A 89 -10.67 8.34 -3.28
N GLN A 90 -11.81 8.22 -3.98
CA GLN A 90 -13.05 7.74 -3.36
C GLN A 90 -12.92 6.27 -2.96
N LEU A 91 -12.41 5.42 -3.85
CA LEU A 91 -12.18 4.02 -3.55
C LEU A 91 -11.08 3.82 -2.50
N LEU A 92 -10.05 4.68 -2.50
CA LEU A 92 -9.02 4.67 -1.46
C LEU A 92 -9.60 5.02 -0.09
N ASP A 93 -10.47 6.03 0.00
CA ASP A 93 -11.10 6.43 1.25
C ASP A 93 -12.08 5.33 1.75
N GLU A 94 -12.85 4.71 0.85
CA GLU A 94 -13.70 3.55 1.15
C GLU A 94 -12.87 2.38 1.69
N TRP A 95 -11.78 2.05 1.02
CA TRP A 95 -10.87 0.99 1.45
C TRP A 95 -10.27 1.31 2.83
N ALA A 96 -9.76 2.52 3.02
CA ALA A 96 -9.16 2.91 4.29
C ALA A 96 -10.17 2.88 5.45
N ALA A 97 -11.44 3.22 5.19
CA ALA A 97 -12.49 3.23 6.20
C ALA A 97 -12.68 1.86 6.87
N THR A 98 -12.32 0.75 6.23
CA THR A 98 -12.42 -0.60 6.82
C THR A 98 -11.25 -0.96 7.73
N CYS A 99 -10.21 -0.12 7.85
CA CYS A 99 -9.01 -0.42 8.62
C CYS A 99 -9.33 -0.73 10.09
N GLY A 100 -9.03 -1.94 10.55
CA GLY A 100 -9.31 -2.40 11.91
C GLY A 100 -10.78 -2.75 12.17
N GLN A 101 -11.62 -2.80 11.12
CA GLN A 101 -12.99 -3.30 11.23
C GLN A 101 -13.06 -4.82 11.08
N LEU A 102 -14.18 -5.41 11.50
CA LEU A 102 -14.40 -6.87 11.43
C LEU A 102 -14.49 -7.37 9.98
N LEU A 103 -15.05 -6.55 9.09
CA LEU A 103 -15.19 -6.86 7.67
C LEU A 103 -14.08 -6.15 6.90
N ALA A 104 -13.17 -6.93 6.31
CA ALA A 104 -12.12 -6.41 5.44
C ALA A 104 -12.71 -5.96 4.10
N HIS A 105 -12.19 -4.87 3.56
CA HIS A 105 -12.46 -4.48 2.19
C HIS A 105 -11.89 -5.53 1.21
N PRO A 106 -12.53 -5.78 0.05
CA PRO A 106 -11.99 -6.71 -0.96
C PRO A 106 -10.55 -6.42 -1.37
N LEU A 107 -10.16 -5.14 -1.46
CA LEU A 107 -8.78 -4.74 -1.81
C LEU A 107 -7.75 -5.15 -0.76
N THR A 108 -8.13 -5.26 0.51
CA THR A 108 -7.25 -5.78 1.57
C THR A 108 -6.94 -7.25 1.32
N SER A 109 -7.97 -8.06 1.02
CA SER A 109 -7.81 -9.48 0.72
C SER A 109 -6.97 -9.70 -0.53
N THR A 110 -7.23 -8.94 -1.60
CA THR A 110 -6.46 -9.01 -2.85
C THR A 110 -4.99 -8.68 -2.62
N THR A 111 -4.68 -7.65 -1.82
CA THR A 111 -3.29 -7.27 -1.52
C THR A 111 -2.58 -8.32 -0.66
N ALA A 112 -3.27 -8.87 0.36
CA ALA A 112 -2.70 -9.90 1.23
C ALA A 112 -2.41 -11.22 0.49
N GLN A 113 -3.24 -11.61 -0.48
CA GLN A 113 -3.03 -12.82 -1.29
C GLN A 113 -1.77 -12.77 -2.16
N GLN A 114 -1.16 -11.60 -2.32
CA GLN A 114 0.05 -11.39 -3.11
C GLN A 114 1.31 -11.36 -2.24
N SER A 115 1.16 -11.63 -0.94
CA SER A 115 2.23 -11.56 0.05
C SER A 115 2.93 -12.87 0.39
#